data_AF-A0A956B3Q6-F1
#
_entry.id   AF-A0A956B3Q6-F1
#
_cell.length_a   1.000
_cell.length_b   1.000
_cell.length_c   1.000
_cell.angle_alpha   90.00
_cell.angle_beta   90.00
_cell.angle_gamma   90.00
#
_symmetry.space_group_name_H-M   'P 1'
#
loop_
_entity.id
_entity.type
_entity.pdbx_description
1 polymer ?
#
loop_
_entity_poly.entity_id
_entity_poly.type
_entity_poly.pdbx_seq_one_letter_code
_entity_poly.pdbx_strand_id
1 'polypeptide(L)'
;MLSILVPMLALAAPAEPSLDAIILERDTLLFERGFNACKLDELEPLIADDFVMYHDKAGVDDRAAFFRAMRENICHGQTTRPVRHLVPGTTHVYPLRAQGKLYGALQTGEHDFYLKAPGADEVLTNIARFTHLWLLRDGKWVLKTSLSYDHQDPRSNTPFDADVLTRIYDTAPRVDAMLERHVIRSMAIARISSGVVREVRVAGERAPGKPAGLDTIYNVASLAKPVTAMTVLKLVDLGLWDLDAPLARFYVDPAVARSPHAKKLTTRHVLSHRSGLPNWRHLREDKKLVFEFAPGTRYQYSGEGYEWLRKAVEAKLERSLEDLAREYVFQPAGMRDTSYRWPDASRAERVAERFGATGEPVQAAPHREANAAANLMTTAEDYGRFLAYVMGGAGLSPKLRSAMLAPTSKKKPGIAFGLGWEIFPDVAAGQLAIQHTGGDDGLKALALGFPGTGDGVVILSNSENGMQLWRKVVTEMFGARGAEVVARNLAPEP
;
A
#
# COMPACT_ATOMS: atom_id res chain seq x y z
N MET A 1 27.51 32.96 -66.09
CA MET A 1 27.77 31.58 -65.65
C MET A 1 27.89 31.59 -64.13
N LEU A 2 26.81 31.28 -63.40
CA LEU A 2 26.82 31.19 -61.94
C LEU A 2 26.60 29.71 -61.58
N SER A 3 27.64 29.05 -61.07
CA SER A 3 27.55 27.67 -60.56
C SER A 3 26.86 27.68 -59.19
N ILE A 4 25.79 26.90 -59.07
CA ILE A 4 25.14 26.61 -57.79
C ILE A 4 25.74 25.28 -57.29
N LEU A 5 26.49 25.33 -56.19
CA LEU A 5 26.87 24.15 -55.42
C LEU A 5 25.73 23.80 -54.46
N VAL A 6 25.22 22.57 -54.54
CA VAL A 6 24.33 21.97 -53.54
C VAL A 6 25.20 21.18 -52.56
N PRO A 7 25.13 21.39 -51.23
CA PRO A 7 25.90 20.61 -50.28
C PRO A 7 25.24 19.23 -50.09
N MET A 8 26.07 18.20 -50.19
CA MET A 8 25.69 16.81 -49.96
C MET A 8 25.61 16.55 -48.45
N LEU A 9 24.42 16.23 -47.92
CA LEU A 9 24.27 15.79 -46.53
C LEU A 9 24.98 14.44 -46.36
N ALA A 10 25.99 14.41 -45.49
CA ALA A 10 26.59 13.16 -45.02
C ALA A 10 25.63 12.48 -44.04
N LEU A 11 25.17 11.26 -44.36
CA LEU A 11 24.50 10.41 -43.37
C LEU A 11 25.51 9.99 -42.30
N ALA A 12 25.20 10.26 -41.04
CA ALA A 12 25.94 9.74 -39.91
C ALA A 12 25.83 8.20 -39.88
N ALA A 13 26.95 7.51 -39.68
CA ALA A 13 26.96 6.07 -39.45
C ALA A 13 26.14 5.71 -38.20
N PRO A 14 25.42 4.57 -38.17
CA PRO A 14 24.68 4.15 -36.99
C PRO A 14 25.63 4.00 -35.80
N ALA A 15 25.22 4.53 -34.64
CA ALA A 15 25.95 4.37 -33.40
C ALA A 15 26.08 2.88 -33.05
N GLU A 16 27.25 2.45 -32.57
CA GLU A 16 27.43 1.07 -32.10
C GLU A 16 26.42 0.76 -30.98
N PRO A 17 25.79 -0.42 -30.99
CA PRO A 17 24.82 -0.78 -29.98
C PRO A 17 25.48 -0.82 -28.59
N SER A 18 24.75 -0.33 -27.58
CA SER A 18 25.22 -0.38 -26.19
C SER A 18 25.36 -1.84 -25.73
N LEU A 19 26.22 -2.08 -24.73
CA LEU A 19 26.37 -3.41 -24.14
C LEU A 19 25.02 -3.97 -23.67
N ASP A 20 24.19 -3.12 -23.06
CA ASP A 20 22.86 -3.48 -22.58
C ASP A 20 21.97 -3.98 -23.73
N ALA A 21 21.97 -3.27 -24.87
CA ALA A 21 21.22 -3.67 -26.05
C ALA A 21 21.71 -5.01 -26.61
N ILE A 22 23.03 -5.22 -26.66
CA ILE A 22 23.62 -6.48 -27.13
C ILE A 22 23.21 -7.64 -26.20
N ILE A 23 23.34 -7.48 -24.89
CA ILE A 23 23.02 -8.54 -23.93
C ILE A 23 21.52 -8.84 -23.90
N LEU A 24 20.65 -7.82 -24.01
CA LEU A 24 19.20 -8.00 -24.11
C LEU A 24 18.79 -8.73 -25.41
N GLU A 25 19.48 -8.46 -26.52
CA GLU A 25 19.28 -9.22 -27.77
C GLU A 25 19.64 -10.70 -27.56
N ARG A 26 20.74 -11.00 -26.86
CA ARG A 26 21.15 -12.38 -26.55
C ARG A 26 20.18 -13.09 -25.61
N ASP A 27 19.65 -12.39 -24.61
CA ASP A 27 18.58 -12.92 -23.74
C ASP A 27 17.32 -13.21 -24.53
N THR A 28 16.94 -12.32 -25.44
CA THR A 28 15.78 -12.50 -26.33
C THR A 28 15.95 -13.75 -27.18
N LEU A 29 17.13 -13.99 -27.76
CA LEU A 29 17.39 -15.22 -28.50
C LEU A 29 17.34 -16.46 -27.58
N LEU A 30 17.93 -16.38 -26.39
CA LEU A 30 17.93 -17.46 -25.41
C LEU A 30 16.50 -17.92 -25.08
N PHE A 31 15.59 -16.98 -24.84
CA PHE A 31 14.28 -17.32 -24.32
C PHE A 31 13.11 -17.17 -25.29
N GLU A 32 13.05 -16.15 -26.14
CA GLU A 32 11.96 -16.09 -27.12
C GLU A 32 12.13 -17.16 -28.20
N ARG A 33 13.36 -17.37 -28.66
CA ARG A 33 13.66 -18.37 -29.70
C ARG A 33 13.89 -19.74 -29.09
N GLY A 34 14.83 -19.83 -28.15
CA GLY A 34 15.21 -21.10 -27.53
C GLY A 34 14.10 -21.72 -26.68
N PHE A 35 13.62 -21.00 -25.67
CA PHE A 35 12.65 -21.50 -24.68
C PHE A 35 11.21 -21.46 -25.20
N ASN A 36 10.70 -20.27 -25.51
CA ASN A 36 9.31 -19.99 -25.87
C ASN A 36 8.94 -20.44 -27.28
N ALA A 37 9.90 -20.55 -28.22
CA ALA A 37 9.66 -21.05 -29.57
C ALA A 37 10.29 -22.43 -29.85
N CYS A 38 11.03 -23.00 -28.89
CA CYS A 38 11.66 -24.32 -29.00
C CYS A 38 12.60 -24.48 -30.20
N LYS A 39 13.29 -23.40 -30.58
CA LYS A 39 14.33 -23.37 -31.62
C LYS A 39 15.69 -23.68 -31.00
N LEU A 40 15.87 -24.94 -30.56
CA LEU A 40 17.06 -25.35 -29.81
C LEU A 40 18.35 -25.31 -30.66
N ASP A 41 18.22 -25.47 -31.97
CA ASP A 41 19.29 -25.29 -32.95
C ASP A 41 19.83 -23.86 -33.01
N GLU A 42 18.97 -22.86 -32.78
CA GLU A 42 19.36 -21.45 -32.67
C GLU A 42 19.95 -21.10 -31.30
N LEU A 43 19.53 -21.84 -30.27
CA LEU A 43 20.03 -21.67 -28.91
C LEU A 43 21.43 -22.29 -28.72
N GLU A 44 21.70 -23.42 -29.37
CA GLU A 44 22.91 -24.21 -29.15
C GLU A 44 24.23 -23.42 -29.32
N PRO A 45 24.39 -22.55 -30.33
CA PRO A 45 25.59 -21.72 -30.49
C PRO A 45 25.73 -20.60 -29.45
N LEU A 46 24.67 -20.26 -28.71
CA LEU A 46 24.68 -19.23 -27.68
C LEU A 46 25.12 -19.76 -26.32
N ILE A 47 25.16 -21.08 -26.14
CA ILE A 47 25.52 -21.73 -24.87
C ILE A 47 26.95 -22.24 -24.94
N ALA A 48 27.80 -21.79 -24.01
CA ALA A 48 29.20 -22.21 -23.94
C ALA A 48 29.31 -23.73 -23.74
N ASP A 49 30.35 -24.36 -24.29
CA ASP A 49 30.59 -25.81 -24.16
C ASP A 49 30.73 -26.25 -22.69
N ASP A 50 31.28 -25.35 -21.86
CA ASP A 50 31.49 -25.51 -20.43
C ASP A 50 30.39 -24.84 -19.58
N PHE A 51 29.17 -24.73 -20.11
CA PHE A 51 28.02 -24.12 -19.43
C PHE A 51 27.56 -24.91 -18.20
N VAL A 52 27.12 -24.16 -17.18
CA VAL A 52 26.49 -24.68 -15.96
C VAL A 52 25.26 -23.83 -15.61
N MET A 53 24.16 -24.50 -15.31
CA MET A 53 22.93 -23.92 -14.76
C MET A 53 22.79 -24.29 -13.29
N TYR A 54 22.49 -23.31 -12.44
CA TYR A 54 22.08 -23.51 -11.06
C TYR A 54 20.61 -23.16 -10.92
N HIS A 55 19.81 -24.10 -10.44
CA HIS A 55 18.40 -23.91 -10.15
C HIS A 55 18.13 -24.23 -8.67
N ASP A 56 17.54 -23.28 -7.95
CA ASP A 56 17.23 -23.41 -6.51
C ASP A 56 16.34 -24.62 -6.14
N LYS A 57 15.44 -25.07 -7.03
CA LYS A 57 14.54 -26.21 -6.84
C LYS A 57 14.96 -27.47 -7.58
N ALA A 58 15.61 -27.34 -8.74
CA ALA A 58 15.95 -28.47 -9.60
C ALA A 58 17.42 -28.93 -9.48
N GLY A 59 18.27 -28.17 -8.79
CA GLY A 59 19.69 -28.49 -8.63
C GLY A 59 20.57 -27.93 -9.74
N VAL A 60 21.66 -28.64 -10.06
CA VAL A 60 22.69 -28.17 -11.00
C VAL A 60 22.63 -28.98 -12.29
N ASP A 61 22.56 -28.29 -13.42
CA ASP A 61 22.63 -28.90 -14.75
C ASP A 61 23.89 -28.47 -15.48
N ASP A 62 24.56 -29.42 -16.14
CA ASP A 62 25.53 -29.12 -17.19
C ASP A 62 24.84 -28.82 -18.52
N ARG A 63 25.59 -28.43 -19.55
CA ARG A 63 25.06 -28.17 -20.90
C ARG A 63 24.19 -29.31 -21.44
N ALA A 64 24.61 -30.57 -21.27
CA ALA A 64 23.88 -31.71 -21.82
C ALA A 64 22.57 -31.95 -21.08
N ALA A 65 22.58 -31.84 -19.74
CA ALA A 65 21.40 -31.92 -18.89
C ALA A 65 20.41 -30.78 -19.18
N PHE A 66 20.91 -29.55 -19.34
CA PHE A 66 20.10 -28.39 -19.70
C PHE A 66 19.33 -28.59 -21.01
N PHE A 67 20.00 -29.01 -22.09
CA PHE A 67 19.31 -29.25 -23.37
C PHE A 67 18.37 -30.46 -23.31
N ARG A 68 18.68 -31.48 -22.50
CA ARG A 68 17.76 -32.60 -22.28
C ARG A 68 16.49 -32.14 -21.57
N ALA A 69 16.62 -31.36 -20.50
CA ALA A 69 15.49 -30.78 -19.78
C ALA A 69 14.63 -29.88 -20.67
N MET A 70 15.25 -29.05 -21.52
CA MET A 70 14.53 -28.22 -22.51
C MET A 70 13.72 -29.07 -23.49
N ARG A 71 14.31 -30.16 -24.01
CA ARG A 71 13.59 -31.06 -24.93
C ARG A 71 12.43 -31.76 -24.26
N GLU A 72 12.67 -32.35 -23.09
CA GLU A 72 11.72 -33.26 -22.44
C GLU A 72 10.63 -32.53 -21.65
N ASN A 73 10.96 -31.41 -21.00
CA ASN A 73 10.08 -30.72 -20.05
C ASN A 73 9.52 -29.39 -20.55
N ILE A 74 9.98 -28.89 -21.69
CA ILE A 74 9.53 -27.59 -22.23
C ILE A 74 9.02 -27.76 -23.66
N CYS A 75 9.73 -28.50 -24.51
CA CYS A 75 9.46 -28.56 -25.94
C CYS A 75 8.64 -29.76 -26.43
N HIS A 76 8.57 -30.86 -25.67
CA HIS A 76 7.93 -32.10 -26.13
C HIS A 76 6.75 -32.52 -25.25
N GLY A 77 5.66 -32.99 -25.89
CA GLY A 77 4.62 -33.79 -25.24
C GLY A 77 3.70 -33.08 -24.22
N GLN A 78 3.71 -31.75 -24.15
CA GLN A 78 2.88 -31.02 -23.18
C GLN A 78 1.56 -30.51 -23.78
N THR A 79 0.46 -30.78 -23.08
CA THR A 79 -0.86 -30.18 -23.37
C THR A 79 -0.94 -28.71 -22.99
N THR A 80 -0.09 -28.25 -22.05
CA THR A 80 0.05 -26.85 -21.66
C THR A 80 1.53 -26.47 -21.73
N ARG A 81 1.86 -25.41 -22.46
CA ARG A 81 3.26 -25.02 -22.72
C ARG A 81 3.75 -23.99 -21.70
N PRO A 82 4.94 -24.17 -21.10
CA PRO A 82 5.59 -23.13 -20.31
C PRO A 82 6.09 -22.01 -21.22
N VAL A 83 5.77 -20.78 -20.84
CA VAL A 83 6.23 -19.54 -21.50
C VAL A 83 6.94 -18.71 -20.45
N ARG A 84 8.10 -18.16 -20.79
CA ARG A 84 8.87 -17.28 -19.92
C ARG A 84 8.90 -15.87 -20.51
N HIS A 85 8.51 -14.89 -19.72
CA HIS A 85 8.65 -13.48 -20.05
C HIS A 85 9.70 -12.82 -19.17
N LEU A 86 10.58 -12.01 -19.77
CA LEU A 86 11.47 -11.13 -19.03
C LEU A 86 10.67 -9.97 -18.45
N VAL A 87 10.77 -9.73 -17.14
CA VAL A 87 10.02 -8.63 -16.51
C VAL A 87 10.64 -7.30 -16.93
N PRO A 88 9.91 -6.42 -17.64
CA PRO A 88 10.46 -5.15 -18.13
C PRO A 88 11.03 -4.29 -17.00
N GLY A 89 12.19 -3.67 -17.22
CA GLY A 89 12.84 -2.78 -16.24
C GLY A 89 13.46 -3.49 -15.02
N THR A 90 13.55 -4.82 -15.01
CA THR A 90 14.28 -5.57 -13.97
C THR A 90 15.71 -5.94 -14.39
N THR A 91 16.01 -5.86 -15.69
CA THR A 91 17.31 -6.25 -16.22
C THR A 91 18.38 -5.20 -15.94
N HIS A 92 19.50 -5.65 -15.36
CA HIS A 92 20.71 -4.86 -15.19
C HIS A 92 21.88 -5.61 -15.81
N VAL A 93 22.73 -4.88 -16.54
CA VAL A 93 23.91 -5.43 -17.22
C VAL A 93 25.16 -4.75 -16.67
N TYR A 94 26.09 -5.56 -16.18
CA TYR A 94 27.33 -5.11 -15.58
C TYR A 94 28.52 -5.58 -16.41
N PRO A 95 29.31 -4.67 -17.01
CA PRO A 95 30.47 -5.05 -17.83
C PRO A 95 31.56 -5.68 -16.97
N LEU A 96 32.14 -6.78 -17.44
CA LEU A 96 33.32 -7.41 -16.84
C LEU A 96 34.55 -7.08 -17.69
N ARG A 97 35.53 -6.42 -17.05
CA ARG A 97 36.76 -5.98 -17.71
C ARG A 97 37.99 -6.54 -17.01
N ALA A 98 38.95 -6.99 -17.79
CA ALA A 98 40.27 -7.40 -17.33
C ALA A 98 41.30 -6.52 -18.04
N GLN A 99 42.14 -5.81 -17.29
CA GLN A 99 43.11 -4.86 -17.83
C GLN A 99 42.47 -3.82 -18.78
N GLY A 100 41.27 -3.35 -18.44
CA GLY A 100 40.48 -2.39 -19.24
C GLY A 100 39.73 -3.00 -20.43
N LYS A 101 40.07 -4.22 -20.86
CA LYS A 101 39.41 -4.90 -21.98
C LYS A 101 38.14 -5.61 -21.53
N LEU A 102 37.03 -5.36 -22.23
CA LEU A 102 35.76 -6.06 -22.01
C LEU A 102 35.91 -7.53 -22.41
N TYR A 103 35.56 -8.44 -21.51
CA TYR A 103 35.61 -9.89 -21.77
C TYR A 103 34.31 -10.62 -21.39
N GLY A 104 33.40 -9.94 -20.69
CA GLY A 104 32.15 -10.54 -20.26
C GLY A 104 31.16 -9.51 -19.75
N ALA A 105 29.99 -9.99 -19.35
CA ALA A 105 28.94 -9.21 -18.72
C ALA A 105 28.17 -10.09 -17.74
N LEU A 106 27.83 -9.51 -16.59
CA LEU A 106 26.83 -10.10 -15.70
C LEU A 106 25.49 -9.48 -16.03
N GLN A 107 24.48 -10.30 -16.30
CA GLN A 107 23.11 -9.86 -16.49
C GLN A 107 22.28 -10.38 -15.32
N THR A 108 21.48 -9.53 -14.69
CA THR A 108 20.58 -9.92 -13.60
C THR A 108 19.19 -9.40 -13.89
N GLY A 109 18.14 -10.08 -13.42
CA GLY A 109 16.77 -9.58 -13.51
C GLY A 109 15.74 -10.57 -12.99
N GLU A 110 14.50 -10.41 -13.42
CA GLU A 110 13.38 -11.27 -13.03
C GLU A 110 12.66 -11.84 -14.26
N HIS A 111 12.14 -13.06 -14.11
CA HIS A 111 11.31 -13.74 -15.09
C HIS A 111 9.96 -14.09 -14.48
N ASP A 112 8.92 -13.91 -15.29
CA ASP A 112 7.61 -14.48 -15.04
C ASP A 112 7.45 -15.75 -15.90
N PHE A 113 6.94 -16.82 -15.29
CA PHE A 113 6.68 -18.09 -15.96
C PHE A 113 5.19 -18.38 -16.00
N TYR A 114 4.68 -18.61 -17.20
CA TYR A 114 3.28 -18.85 -17.50
C TYR A 114 3.09 -20.26 -18.04
N LEU A 115 1.88 -20.79 -17.91
CA LEU A 115 1.40 -21.94 -18.66
C LEU A 115 0.37 -21.47 -19.69
N LYS A 116 0.51 -21.95 -20.93
CA LYS A 116 -0.38 -21.64 -22.05
C LYS A 116 -1.02 -22.91 -22.59
N ALA A 117 -2.33 -23.05 -22.42
CA ALA A 117 -3.10 -24.12 -23.06
C ALA A 117 -3.52 -23.73 -24.49
N PRO A 118 -3.77 -24.69 -25.40
CA PRO A 118 -4.26 -24.41 -26.75
C PRO A 118 -5.55 -23.59 -26.73
N GLY A 119 -5.52 -22.40 -27.34
CA GLY A 119 -6.69 -21.51 -27.43
C GLY A 119 -7.07 -20.80 -26.12
N ALA A 120 -6.24 -20.87 -25.08
CA ALA A 120 -6.44 -20.16 -23.81
C ALA A 120 -5.38 -19.08 -23.58
N ASP A 121 -5.70 -18.12 -22.72
CA ASP A 121 -4.76 -17.10 -22.26
C ASP A 121 -3.63 -17.70 -21.41
N GLU A 122 -2.52 -16.97 -21.33
CA GLU A 122 -1.37 -17.35 -20.51
C GLU A 122 -1.70 -17.18 -19.02
N VAL A 123 -1.48 -18.23 -18.24
CA VAL A 123 -1.71 -18.23 -16.78
C VAL A 123 -0.37 -18.15 -16.07
N LEU A 124 -0.15 -17.09 -15.29
CA LEU A 124 1.06 -16.93 -14.49
C LEU A 124 1.11 -18.02 -13.40
N THR A 125 2.22 -18.74 -13.31
CA THR A 125 2.38 -19.88 -12.39
C THR A 125 3.58 -19.79 -11.47
N ASN A 126 4.62 -19.07 -11.89
CA ASN A 126 5.85 -18.95 -11.12
C ASN A 126 6.54 -17.63 -11.46
N ILE A 127 7.29 -17.08 -10.51
CA ILE A 127 8.20 -15.95 -10.73
C ILE A 127 9.57 -16.35 -10.23
N ALA A 128 10.64 -15.88 -10.85
CA ALA A 128 11.99 -16.14 -10.37
C ALA A 128 12.96 -15.01 -10.69
N ARG A 129 14.05 -14.96 -9.93
CA ARG A 129 15.22 -14.14 -10.22
C ARG A 129 16.20 -14.92 -11.06
N PHE A 130 16.99 -14.20 -11.84
CA PHE A 130 18.07 -14.82 -12.57
C PHE A 130 19.36 -14.02 -12.53
N THR A 131 20.45 -14.72 -12.81
CA THR A 131 21.75 -14.12 -13.09
C THR A 131 22.44 -14.92 -14.17
N HIS A 132 22.81 -14.26 -15.26
CA HIS A 132 23.57 -14.83 -16.37
C HIS A 132 24.98 -14.25 -16.39
N LEU A 133 25.97 -15.13 -16.51
CA LEU A 133 27.32 -14.78 -16.88
C LEU A 133 27.47 -14.98 -18.39
N TRP A 134 27.60 -13.89 -19.11
CA TRP A 134 27.94 -13.87 -20.52
C TRP A 134 29.44 -13.64 -20.71
N LEU A 135 30.07 -14.40 -21.60
CA LEU A 135 31.47 -14.21 -21.97
C LEU A 135 31.58 -13.83 -23.45
N LEU A 136 32.48 -12.91 -23.74
CA LEU A 136 32.84 -12.54 -25.10
C LEU A 136 34.04 -13.39 -25.54
N ARG A 137 33.77 -14.47 -26.28
CA ARG A 137 34.77 -15.40 -26.82
C ARG A 137 34.80 -15.28 -28.35
N ASP A 138 35.97 -15.00 -28.92
CA ASP A 138 36.17 -14.86 -30.37
C ASP A 138 35.16 -13.91 -31.06
N GLY A 139 34.85 -12.79 -30.38
CA GLY A 139 33.89 -11.79 -30.86
C GLY A 139 32.42 -12.18 -30.71
N LYS A 140 32.12 -13.33 -30.09
CA LYS A 140 30.76 -13.83 -29.86
C LYS A 140 30.41 -13.86 -28.37
N TRP A 141 29.19 -13.45 -28.05
CA TRP A 141 28.65 -13.53 -26.70
C TRP A 141 28.05 -14.91 -26.47
N VAL A 142 28.56 -15.63 -25.47
CA VAL A 142 28.08 -16.96 -25.08
C VAL A 142 27.71 -16.99 -23.60
N LEU A 143 26.62 -17.68 -23.27
CA LEU A 143 26.17 -17.90 -21.91
C LEU A 143 27.04 -18.97 -21.26
N LYS A 144 27.81 -18.57 -20.25
CA LYS A 144 28.71 -19.46 -19.51
C LYS A 144 28.06 -20.02 -18.25
N THR A 145 27.25 -19.23 -17.57
CA THR A 145 26.56 -19.67 -16.36
C THR A 145 25.20 -19.03 -16.27
N SER A 146 24.19 -19.81 -15.87
CA SER A 146 22.88 -19.28 -15.54
C SER A 146 22.49 -19.70 -14.14
N LEU A 147 22.04 -18.75 -13.34
CA LEU A 147 21.44 -18.99 -12.04
C LEU A 147 19.97 -18.61 -12.20
N SER A 148 19.05 -19.53 -11.92
CA SER A 148 17.62 -19.28 -11.79
C SER A 148 17.19 -19.63 -10.38
N TYR A 149 16.79 -18.65 -9.59
CA TYR A 149 16.65 -18.80 -8.15
C TYR A 149 15.49 -17.96 -7.62
N ASP A 150 15.10 -18.25 -6.39
CA ASP A 150 13.97 -17.60 -5.73
C ASP A 150 12.66 -17.83 -6.50
N HIS A 151 12.41 -19.08 -6.91
CA HIS A 151 11.17 -19.44 -7.59
C HIS A 151 10.00 -19.43 -6.61
N GLN A 152 8.98 -18.60 -6.85
CA GLN A 152 7.82 -18.43 -5.96
C GLN A 152 6.49 -18.63 -6.70
N ASP A 153 5.49 -19.21 -6.01
CA ASP A 153 4.10 -19.16 -6.53
C ASP A 153 3.62 -17.70 -6.38
N PRO A 154 3.18 -17.05 -7.47
CA PRO A 154 2.74 -15.65 -7.44
C PRO A 154 1.50 -15.42 -6.55
N ARG A 155 0.82 -16.50 -6.15
CA ARG A 155 -0.33 -16.49 -5.22
C ARG A 155 0.06 -16.82 -3.78
N SER A 156 1.32 -17.17 -3.52
CA SER A 156 1.79 -17.51 -2.18
C SER A 156 2.20 -16.26 -1.39
N ASN A 157 1.86 -16.26 -0.09
CA ASN A 157 2.16 -15.22 0.91
C ASN A 157 3.67 -15.16 1.28
N THR A 158 4.59 -15.27 0.31
CA THR A 158 6.04 -15.15 0.54
C THR A 158 6.44 -13.68 0.78
N PRO A 159 7.48 -13.43 1.60
CA PRO A 159 7.87 -12.09 1.99
C PRO A 159 8.22 -11.21 0.78
N PHE A 160 7.83 -9.96 0.86
CA PHE A 160 8.39 -8.94 -0.01
C PHE A 160 9.86 -8.74 0.31
N ASP A 161 10.59 -8.37 -0.74
CA ASP A 161 11.96 -7.94 -0.61
C ASP A 161 11.96 -6.46 -0.20
N ALA A 162 12.57 -6.15 0.95
CA ALA A 162 12.68 -4.80 1.53
C ALA A 162 13.43 -3.81 0.63
N ASP A 163 14.24 -4.32 -0.29
CA ASP A 163 14.80 -3.49 -1.34
C ASP A 163 13.72 -3.00 -2.32
N VAL A 164 12.58 -3.70 -2.47
CA VAL A 164 11.49 -3.32 -3.38
C VAL A 164 10.64 -2.18 -2.85
N LEU A 165 10.46 -2.00 -1.53
CA LEU A 165 9.93 -0.71 -1.06
C LEU A 165 10.88 0.42 -1.42
N THR A 166 12.17 0.28 -1.10
CA THR A 166 13.19 1.27 -1.44
C THR A 166 13.20 1.56 -2.95
N ARG A 167 12.96 0.55 -3.80
CA ARG A 167 12.89 0.67 -5.26
C ARG A 167 11.51 1.08 -5.83
N ILE A 168 10.40 0.86 -5.13
CA ILE A 168 9.09 1.54 -5.35
C ILE A 168 9.29 3.05 -5.15
N TYR A 169 10.17 3.39 -4.21
CA TYR A 169 10.71 4.73 -4.03
C TYR A 169 11.85 5.09 -5.01
N ASP A 170 12.19 4.29 -6.03
CA ASP A 170 13.23 4.64 -7.02
C ASP A 170 12.71 4.78 -8.46
N THR A 171 11.70 4.02 -8.89
CA THR A 171 11.12 4.16 -10.25
C THR A 171 9.61 3.87 -10.33
N ALA A 172 8.84 4.78 -10.96
CA ALA A 172 7.38 4.67 -11.13
C ALA A 172 6.87 3.37 -11.83
N PRO A 173 7.54 2.83 -12.88
CA PRO A 173 7.03 1.66 -13.62
C PRO A 173 6.87 0.37 -12.80
N ARG A 174 7.66 0.19 -11.73
CA ARG A 174 7.56 -0.99 -10.86
C ARG A 174 6.35 -0.95 -9.95
N VAL A 175 5.92 0.26 -9.56
CA VAL A 175 4.75 0.47 -8.72
C VAL A 175 3.50 0.14 -9.52
N ASP A 176 3.40 0.66 -10.75
CA ASP A 176 2.24 0.43 -11.62
C ASP A 176 2.06 -1.06 -11.95
N ALA A 177 3.14 -1.78 -12.28
CA ALA A 177 3.07 -3.23 -12.50
C ALA A 177 2.60 -4.01 -11.26
N MET A 178 3.02 -3.60 -10.04
CA MET A 178 2.56 -4.22 -8.81
C MET A 178 1.08 -3.92 -8.55
N LEU A 179 0.64 -2.70 -8.81
CA LEU A 179 -0.75 -2.29 -8.68
C LEU A 179 -1.65 -3.10 -9.64
N GLU A 180 -1.25 -3.24 -10.90
CA GLU A 180 -1.92 -4.08 -11.90
C GLU A 180 -2.02 -5.55 -11.45
N ARG A 181 -0.91 -6.16 -11.01
CA ARG A 181 -0.87 -7.55 -10.54
C ARG A 181 -1.87 -7.85 -9.41
N HIS A 182 -2.15 -6.86 -8.54
CA HIS A 182 -3.05 -7.02 -7.40
C HIS A 182 -4.44 -6.41 -7.63
N VAL A 183 -4.75 -5.98 -8.85
CA VAL A 183 -6.01 -5.31 -9.19
C VAL A 183 -6.25 -4.11 -8.24
N ILE A 184 -5.21 -3.30 -8.08
CA ILE A 184 -5.25 -2.04 -7.34
C ILE A 184 -5.14 -0.93 -8.37
N ARG A 185 -6.12 -0.02 -8.41
CA ARG A 185 -6.15 1.05 -9.40
C ARG A 185 -5.23 2.21 -9.03
N SER A 186 -5.20 2.62 -7.76
CA SER A 186 -4.21 3.57 -7.24
C SER A 186 -3.83 3.30 -5.79
N MET A 187 -2.66 3.81 -5.44
CA MET A 187 -2.15 3.84 -4.08
C MET A 187 -1.38 5.13 -3.83
N ALA A 188 -1.60 5.71 -2.66
CA ALA A 188 -0.87 6.85 -2.13
C ALA A 188 -0.23 6.48 -0.79
N ILE A 189 1.07 6.74 -0.64
CA ILE A 189 1.84 6.45 0.58
C ILE A 189 2.53 7.73 1.04
N ALA A 190 2.33 8.11 2.30
CA ALA A 190 3.11 9.17 2.95
C ALA A 190 3.98 8.57 4.05
N ARG A 191 5.29 8.74 3.91
CA ARG A 191 6.29 8.30 4.91
C ARG A 191 6.63 9.46 5.82
N ILE A 192 6.54 9.20 7.11
CA ILE A 192 6.89 10.14 8.18
C ILE A 192 8.16 9.60 8.84
N SER A 193 9.15 10.47 9.01
CA SER A 193 10.34 10.14 9.81
C SER A 193 10.77 11.31 10.65
N SER A 194 11.05 11.03 11.93
CA SER A 194 11.39 12.04 12.92
C SER A 194 10.35 13.17 13.01
N GLY A 195 9.07 12.83 12.96
CA GLY A 195 7.95 13.75 13.18
C GLY A 195 7.62 14.66 11.99
N VAL A 196 8.15 14.38 10.79
CA VAL A 196 7.83 15.15 9.58
C VAL A 196 7.56 14.23 8.40
N VAL A 197 6.64 14.62 7.52
CA VAL A 197 6.43 13.93 6.24
C VAL A 197 7.69 14.14 5.39
N ARG A 198 8.43 13.06 5.14
CA ARG A 198 9.66 13.09 4.34
C ARG A 198 9.40 12.86 2.88
N GLU A 199 8.35 12.10 2.59
CA GLU A 199 8.08 11.62 1.25
C GLU A 199 6.60 11.29 1.09
N VAL A 200 6.07 11.63 -0.08
CA VAL A 200 4.74 11.22 -0.53
C VAL A 200 4.87 10.66 -1.92
N ARG A 201 4.32 9.47 -2.14
CA ARG A 201 4.24 8.84 -3.45
C ARG A 201 2.82 8.46 -3.77
N VAL A 202 2.47 8.64 -5.04
CA VAL A 202 1.17 8.26 -5.59
C VAL A 202 1.43 7.57 -6.92
N ALA A 203 0.74 6.47 -7.15
CA ALA A 203 0.86 5.66 -8.35
C ALA A 203 -0.51 5.13 -8.81
N GLY A 204 -0.58 4.71 -10.08
CA GLY A 204 -1.81 4.26 -10.72
C GLY A 204 -2.76 5.40 -11.09
N GLU A 205 -4.06 5.11 -11.12
CA GLU A 205 -5.10 5.97 -11.64
C GLU A 205 -6.17 6.29 -10.58
N ARG A 206 -6.50 7.57 -10.43
CA ARG A 206 -7.57 8.00 -9.51
C ARG A 206 -8.96 7.69 -10.08
N ALA A 207 -9.08 7.59 -11.39
CA ALA A 207 -10.28 7.22 -12.13
C ALA A 207 -9.85 6.66 -13.50
N PRO A 208 -10.72 5.98 -14.27
CA PRO A 208 -10.29 5.33 -15.51
C PRO A 208 -9.66 6.31 -16.51
N GLY A 209 -8.39 6.06 -16.87
CA GLY A 209 -7.62 6.92 -17.78
C GLY A 209 -7.19 8.26 -17.17
N LYS A 210 -7.38 8.45 -15.85
CA LYS A 210 -6.97 9.64 -15.11
C LYS A 210 -5.89 9.25 -14.09
N PRO A 211 -4.61 9.63 -14.32
CA PRO A 211 -3.51 9.30 -13.40
C PRO A 211 -3.73 9.82 -11.98
N ALA A 212 -3.35 9.08 -10.95
CA ALA A 212 -3.36 9.59 -9.59
C ALA A 212 -2.12 10.50 -9.38
N GLY A 213 -2.34 11.69 -8.81
CA GLY A 213 -1.29 12.66 -8.45
C GLY A 213 -1.17 12.86 -6.94
N LEU A 214 -0.15 13.60 -6.48
CA LEU A 214 0.07 13.97 -5.07
C LEU A 214 -1.15 14.66 -4.44
N ASP A 215 -1.95 15.33 -5.26
CA ASP A 215 -3.13 16.07 -4.89
C ASP A 215 -4.41 15.19 -4.92
N THR A 216 -4.31 13.89 -5.20
CA THR A 216 -5.46 12.98 -5.24
C THR A 216 -6.14 12.90 -3.86
N ILE A 217 -7.44 13.14 -3.85
CA ILE A 217 -8.27 13.13 -2.64
C ILE A 217 -8.94 11.76 -2.53
N TYR A 218 -8.66 11.05 -1.44
CA TYR A 218 -9.27 9.77 -1.13
C TYR A 218 -10.35 9.96 -0.07
N ASN A 219 -11.45 9.24 -0.19
CA ASN A 219 -12.27 8.92 0.98
C ASN A 219 -11.50 7.89 1.81
N VAL A 220 -11.38 8.12 3.11
CA VAL A 220 -10.56 7.26 4.00
C VAL A 220 -11.37 6.50 5.04
N ALA A 221 -12.71 6.47 4.88
CA ALA A 221 -13.63 5.75 5.74
C ALA A 221 -13.31 5.98 7.23
N SER A 222 -13.05 4.91 7.97
CA SER A 222 -12.84 4.95 9.42
C SER A 222 -11.60 5.72 9.89
N LEU A 223 -10.67 6.11 9.01
CA LEU A 223 -9.63 7.08 9.37
C LEU A 223 -10.19 8.47 9.72
N ALA A 224 -11.48 8.73 9.48
CA ALA A 224 -12.19 9.89 10.01
C ALA A 224 -12.21 9.95 11.55
N LYS A 225 -12.22 8.79 12.22
CA LYS A 225 -12.37 8.71 13.70
C LYS A 225 -11.19 9.33 14.45
N PRO A 226 -9.91 9.01 14.14
CA PRO A 226 -8.78 9.69 14.77
C PRO A 226 -8.83 11.22 14.66
N VAL A 227 -9.26 11.75 13.51
CA VAL A 227 -9.38 13.19 13.27
C VAL A 227 -10.51 13.80 14.11
N THR A 228 -11.65 13.13 14.18
CA THR A 228 -12.77 13.53 15.06
C THR A 228 -12.33 13.50 16.52
N ALA A 229 -11.64 12.44 16.93
CA ALA A 229 -11.14 12.27 18.28
C ALA A 229 -10.19 13.40 18.66
N MET A 230 -9.21 13.72 17.80
CA MET A 230 -8.30 14.83 18.03
C MET A 230 -9.04 16.17 18.12
N THR A 231 -10.01 16.42 17.25
CA THR A 231 -10.84 17.64 17.29
C THR A 231 -11.52 17.79 18.66
N VAL A 232 -12.16 16.73 19.15
CA VAL A 232 -12.83 16.76 20.46
C VAL A 232 -11.82 16.86 21.61
N LEU A 233 -10.66 16.20 21.53
CA LEU A 233 -9.61 16.32 22.54
C LEU A 233 -9.03 17.74 22.60
N LYS A 234 -8.90 18.44 21.47
CA LYS A 234 -8.51 19.87 21.48
C LYS A 234 -9.56 20.73 22.18
N LEU A 235 -10.85 20.47 21.97
CA LEU A 235 -11.93 21.16 22.69
C LEU A 235 -11.90 20.85 24.20
N VAL A 236 -11.55 19.63 24.60
CA VAL A 236 -11.35 19.27 26.01
C VAL A 236 -10.17 20.02 26.62
N ASP A 237 -9.03 20.06 25.91
CA ASP A 237 -7.82 20.73 26.39
C ASP A 237 -8.04 22.24 26.57
N LEU A 238 -8.88 22.85 25.71
CA LEU A 238 -9.30 24.25 25.80
C LEU A 238 -10.39 24.52 26.85
N GLY A 239 -10.90 23.49 27.54
CA GLY A 239 -12.00 23.62 28.49
C GLY A 239 -13.38 23.89 27.88
N LEU A 240 -13.50 23.79 26.55
CA LEU A 240 -14.77 23.97 25.82
C LEU A 240 -15.64 22.71 25.87
N TRP A 241 -15.04 21.56 26.13
CA TRP A 241 -15.70 20.26 26.22
C TRP A 241 -15.24 19.48 27.45
N ASP A 242 -16.07 18.58 27.96
CA ASP A 242 -15.74 17.71 29.09
C ASP A 242 -15.73 16.26 28.63
N LEU A 243 -14.59 15.60 28.81
CA LEU A 243 -14.35 14.22 28.39
C LEU A 243 -15.25 13.21 29.13
N ASP A 244 -15.65 13.53 30.36
CA ASP A 244 -16.35 12.63 31.28
C ASP A 244 -17.79 13.07 31.59
N ALA A 245 -18.22 14.22 31.08
CA ALA A 245 -19.62 14.63 31.16
C ALA A 245 -20.55 13.69 30.35
N PRO A 246 -21.75 13.38 30.86
CA PRO A 246 -22.76 12.65 30.10
C PRO A 246 -23.18 13.39 28.83
N LEU A 247 -23.09 12.71 27.68
CA LEU A 247 -23.48 13.26 26.37
C LEU A 247 -24.97 13.58 26.28
N ALA A 248 -25.80 12.88 27.08
CA ALA A 248 -27.24 13.11 27.18
C ALA A 248 -27.62 14.54 27.62
N ARG A 249 -26.67 15.34 28.14
CA ARG A 249 -26.87 16.77 28.42
C ARG A 249 -27.10 17.59 27.14
N PHE A 250 -26.57 17.14 26.01
CA PHE A 250 -26.57 17.89 24.75
C PHE A 250 -27.33 17.17 23.64
N TYR A 251 -27.26 15.83 23.60
CA TYR A 251 -27.95 15.04 22.59
C TYR A 251 -28.32 13.65 23.11
N VAL A 252 -29.54 13.23 22.77
CA VAL A 252 -30.04 11.86 22.96
C VAL A 252 -30.74 11.40 21.69
N ASP A 253 -30.33 10.26 21.13
CA ASP A 253 -31.05 9.65 20.01
C ASP A 253 -32.44 9.19 20.48
N PRO A 254 -33.54 9.62 19.82
CA PRO A 254 -34.90 9.25 20.22
C PRO A 254 -35.13 7.74 20.34
N ALA A 255 -34.44 6.93 19.52
CA ALA A 255 -34.59 5.47 19.51
C ALA A 255 -34.19 4.82 20.84
N VAL A 256 -33.30 5.45 21.60
CA VAL A 256 -32.80 4.92 22.89
C VAL A 256 -33.01 5.90 24.05
N ALA A 257 -33.88 6.90 23.89
CA ALA A 257 -34.11 7.92 24.92
C ALA A 257 -34.61 7.37 26.26
N ARG A 258 -35.32 6.22 26.23
CA ARG A 258 -35.80 5.53 27.43
C ARG A 258 -34.75 4.61 28.07
N SER A 259 -33.63 4.35 27.39
CA SER A 259 -32.58 3.50 27.94
C SER A 259 -31.85 4.20 29.08
N PRO A 260 -31.68 3.55 30.25
CA PRO A 260 -30.88 4.12 31.35
C PRO A 260 -29.40 4.30 30.96
N HIS A 261 -28.93 3.61 29.92
CA HIS A 261 -27.56 3.72 29.42
C HIS A 261 -27.29 5.03 28.68
N ALA A 262 -28.31 5.65 28.06
CA ALA A 262 -28.15 6.92 27.35
C ALA A 262 -27.58 8.01 28.27
N LYS A 263 -28.01 8.03 29.54
CA LYS A 263 -27.56 8.98 30.57
C LYS A 263 -26.14 8.72 31.10
N LYS A 264 -25.52 7.58 30.74
CA LYS A 264 -24.18 7.18 31.19
C LYS A 264 -23.11 7.26 30.10
N LEU A 265 -23.51 7.48 28.85
CA LEU A 265 -22.58 7.61 27.73
C LEU A 265 -21.79 8.92 27.86
N THR A 266 -20.46 8.85 27.76
CA THR A 266 -19.55 10.00 27.84
C THR A 266 -18.66 10.03 26.59
N THR A 267 -17.97 11.13 26.36
CA THR A 267 -16.97 11.23 25.28
C THR A 267 -15.87 10.19 25.44
N ARG A 268 -15.37 9.96 26.67
CA ARG A 268 -14.37 8.91 26.93
C ARG A 268 -14.84 7.54 26.44
N HIS A 269 -16.09 7.19 26.74
CA HIS A 269 -16.68 5.93 26.29
C HIS A 269 -16.73 5.83 24.76
N VAL A 270 -17.08 6.91 24.07
CA VAL A 270 -17.12 6.92 22.60
C VAL A 270 -15.73 6.77 22.00
N LEU A 271 -14.77 7.61 22.40
CA LEU A 271 -13.45 7.67 21.78
C LEU A 271 -12.65 6.39 21.99
N SER A 272 -12.93 5.64 23.06
CA SER A 272 -12.31 4.34 23.35
C SER A 272 -13.17 3.13 22.96
N HIS A 273 -14.20 3.28 22.11
CA HIS A 273 -15.07 2.18 21.69
C HIS A 273 -15.66 1.34 22.85
N ARG A 274 -16.12 2.04 23.89
CA ARG A 274 -16.85 1.49 25.04
C ARG A 274 -18.25 2.09 25.13
N SER A 275 -18.84 2.51 24.02
CA SER A 275 -20.15 3.18 24.00
C SER A 275 -21.29 2.24 24.39
N GLY A 276 -21.16 0.94 24.11
CA GLY A 276 -22.29 0.00 24.18
C GLY A 276 -23.24 0.09 22.99
N LEU A 277 -22.92 0.91 21.98
CA LEU A 277 -23.70 1.05 20.76
C LEU A 277 -23.08 0.22 19.62
N PRO A 278 -23.88 -0.29 18.67
CA PRO A 278 -23.37 -1.02 17.51
C PRO A 278 -22.45 -0.16 16.64
N ASN A 279 -21.79 -0.79 15.66
CA ASN A 279 -21.08 -0.05 14.62
C ASN A 279 -22.05 0.86 13.85
N TRP A 280 -23.08 0.26 13.25
CA TRP A 280 -24.15 0.97 12.58
C TRP A 280 -25.46 0.25 12.80
N ARG A 281 -26.54 1.00 13.09
CA ARG A 281 -27.87 0.39 13.28
C ARG A 281 -28.33 -0.37 12.05
N HIS A 282 -28.02 0.10 10.84
CA HIS A 282 -28.44 -0.55 9.58
C HIS A 282 -27.75 -1.89 9.30
N LEU A 283 -26.64 -2.19 9.98
CA LEU A 283 -25.95 -3.48 9.90
C LEU A 283 -26.55 -4.52 10.85
N ARG A 284 -27.44 -4.12 11.76
CA ARG A 284 -28.18 -5.05 12.61
C ARG A 284 -29.37 -5.63 11.86
N GLU A 285 -29.74 -6.85 12.21
CA GLU A 285 -30.89 -7.55 11.66
C GLU A 285 -32.20 -6.74 11.83
N ASP A 286 -32.40 -6.15 13.00
CA ASP A 286 -33.59 -5.34 13.33
C ASP A 286 -33.51 -3.89 12.83
N LYS A 287 -32.36 -3.48 12.29
CA LYS A 287 -32.04 -2.11 11.85
C LYS A 287 -32.22 -1.03 12.92
N LYS A 288 -32.28 -1.39 14.21
CA LYS A 288 -32.57 -0.48 15.32
C LYS A 288 -31.30 -0.09 16.07
N LEU A 289 -31.31 1.14 16.60
CA LEU A 289 -30.30 1.55 17.57
C LEU A 289 -30.71 1.01 18.95
N VAL A 290 -29.81 0.25 19.57
CA VAL A 290 -29.96 -0.25 20.95
C VAL A 290 -28.61 -0.18 21.65
N PHE A 291 -28.63 -0.12 22.99
CA PHE A 291 -27.43 -0.39 23.76
C PHE A 291 -27.29 -1.91 23.93
N GLU A 292 -26.20 -2.49 23.44
CA GLU A 292 -25.89 -3.91 23.55
C GLU A 292 -25.22 -4.26 24.89
N PHE A 293 -24.65 -3.25 25.55
CA PHE A 293 -24.13 -3.33 26.91
C PHE A 293 -24.04 -1.94 27.54
N ALA A 294 -23.79 -1.89 28.86
CA ALA A 294 -23.65 -0.62 29.56
C ALA A 294 -22.37 0.14 29.13
N PRO A 295 -22.45 1.45 28.85
CA PRO A 295 -21.28 2.25 28.50
C PRO A 295 -20.15 2.07 29.52
N GLY A 296 -18.93 1.96 29.01
CA GLY A 296 -17.74 1.76 29.83
C GLY A 296 -17.49 0.31 30.25
N THR A 297 -18.36 -0.66 29.99
CA THR A 297 -18.13 -2.03 30.53
C THR A 297 -17.38 -2.98 29.61
N ARG A 298 -17.50 -2.83 28.27
CA ARG A 298 -16.89 -3.70 27.27
C ARG A 298 -16.37 -2.90 26.08
N TYR A 299 -15.53 -3.52 25.26
CA TYR A 299 -15.14 -3.01 23.95
C TYR A 299 -16.14 -3.44 22.87
N GLN A 300 -16.55 -2.51 22.01
CA GLN A 300 -17.20 -2.76 20.73
C GLN A 300 -16.99 -1.57 19.79
N TYR A 301 -16.49 -1.85 18.60
CA TYR A 301 -16.28 -0.83 17.58
C TYR A 301 -17.62 -0.20 17.17
N SER A 302 -17.70 1.13 17.23
CA SER A 302 -18.97 1.87 17.16
C SER A 302 -18.86 3.16 16.34
N GLY A 303 -19.42 3.17 15.13
CA GLY A 303 -19.67 4.37 14.34
C GLY A 303 -20.82 5.22 14.90
N GLU A 304 -21.89 4.58 15.38
CA GLU A 304 -23.03 5.24 16.05
C GLU A 304 -22.58 6.06 17.27
N GLY A 305 -21.59 5.56 18.03
CA GLY A 305 -21.00 6.30 19.14
C GLY A 305 -20.34 7.61 18.69
N TYR A 306 -19.57 7.57 17.60
CA TYR A 306 -18.92 8.76 17.03
C TYR A 306 -19.94 9.76 16.47
N GLU A 307 -21.01 9.28 15.82
CA GLU A 307 -22.10 10.15 15.35
C GLU A 307 -22.90 10.78 16.50
N TRP A 308 -23.12 10.03 17.58
CA TRP A 308 -23.70 10.60 18.80
C TRP A 308 -22.82 11.73 19.35
N LEU A 309 -21.51 11.49 19.45
CA LEU A 309 -20.55 12.48 19.94
C LEU A 309 -20.53 13.73 19.06
N ARG A 310 -20.53 13.58 17.73
CA ARG A 310 -20.66 14.70 16.79
C ARG A 310 -21.88 15.55 17.12
N LYS A 311 -23.07 14.93 17.14
CA LYS A 311 -24.32 15.66 17.38
C LYS A 311 -24.33 16.36 18.73
N ALA A 312 -23.77 15.73 19.78
CA ALA A 312 -23.65 16.34 21.10
C ALA A 312 -22.72 17.57 21.09
N VAL A 313 -21.57 17.47 20.42
CA VAL A 313 -20.60 18.57 20.31
C VAL A 313 -21.17 19.73 19.49
N GLU A 314 -21.74 19.44 18.32
CA GLU A 314 -22.35 20.45 17.45
C GLU A 314 -23.55 21.14 18.12
N ALA A 315 -24.38 20.39 18.86
CA ALA A 315 -25.51 20.96 19.59
C ALA A 315 -25.08 21.90 20.72
N LYS A 316 -23.97 21.60 21.42
CA LYS A 316 -23.46 22.46 22.50
C LYS A 316 -22.80 23.72 21.97
N LEU A 317 -21.99 23.58 20.92
CA LEU A 317 -21.12 24.64 20.42
C LEU A 317 -21.75 25.45 19.28
N GLU A 318 -22.89 25.00 18.75
CA GLU A 318 -23.59 25.61 17.60
C GLU A 318 -22.68 25.77 16.37
N ARG A 319 -21.74 24.83 16.21
CA ARG A 319 -20.74 24.82 15.15
C ARG A 319 -20.61 23.43 14.57
N SER A 320 -20.44 23.32 13.26
CA SER A 320 -20.30 22.01 12.62
C SER A 320 -18.95 21.36 12.94
N LEU A 321 -18.89 20.02 12.93
CA LEU A 321 -17.65 19.27 13.08
C LEU A 321 -16.60 19.68 12.04
N GLU A 322 -17.04 19.98 10.83
CA GLU A 322 -16.19 20.50 9.76
C GLU A 322 -15.48 21.80 10.19
N ASP A 323 -16.22 22.75 10.75
CA ASP A 323 -15.65 24.04 11.17
C ASP A 323 -14.74 23.88 12.39
N LEU A 324 -15.12 23.02 13.34
CA LEU A 324 -14.31 22.72 14.52
C LEU A 324 -13.01 22.01 14.15
N ALA A 325 -13.08 20.99 13.29
CA ALA A 325 -11.89 20.27 12.82
C ALA A 325 -10.98 21.18 11.98
N ARG A 326 -11.56 22.05 11.15
CA ARG A 326 -10.80 23.03 10.37
C ARG A 326 -9.97 23.95 11.24
N GLU A 327 -10.57 24.53 12.27
CA GLU A 327 -9.89 25.47 13.17
C GLU A 327 -8.89 24.78 14.09
N TYR A 328 -9.28 23.68 14.74
CA TYR A 328 -8.49 23.11 15.84
C TYR A 328 -7.53 21.99 15.41
N VAL A 329 -7.68 21.45 14.20
CA VAL A 329 -6.86 20.34 13.69
C VAL A 329 -6.29 20.64 12.30
N PHE A 330 -7.11 20.92 11.28
CA PHE A 330 -6.64 21.01 9.90
C PHE A 330 -5.68 22.18 9.71
N GLN A 331 -6.03 23.38 10.17
CA GLN A 331 -5.16 24.55 10.07
C GLN A 331 -3.86 24.37 10.87
N PRO A 332 -3.87 23.97 12.16
CA PRO A 332 -2.65 23.73 12.94
C PRO A 332 -1.75 22.64 12.37
N ALA A 333 -2.31 21.56 11.83
CA ALA A 333 -1.56 20.46 11.24
C ALA A 333 -1.18 20.72 9.76
N GLY A 334 -1.67 21.79 9.14
CA GLY A 334 -1.40 22.10 7.74
C GLY A 334 -2.12 21.20 6.73
N MET A 335 -3.30 20.69 7.07
CA MET A 335 -4.14 19.84 6.22
C MET A 335 -5.05 20.67 5.30
N ARG A 336 -4.57 21.06 4.12
CA ARG A 336 -5.23 22.06 3.24
C ARG A 336 -6.27 21.47 2.29
N ASP A 337 -6.20 20.17 2.06
CA ASP A 337 -7.05 19.39 1.17
C ASP A 337 -7.82 18.30 1.94
N THR A 338 -8.16 18.61 3.19
CA THR A 338 -8.94 17.73 4.07
C THR A 338 -10.30 18.35 4.41
N SER A 339 -11.35 17.52 4.37
CA SER A 339 -12.74 17.92 4.63
C SER A 339 -13.60 16.70 4.97
N TYR A 340 -14.58 16.85 5.87
CA TYR A 340 -15.65 15.87 6.10
C TYR A 340 -16.80 15.97 5.09
N ARG A 341 -16.77 17.00 4.23
CA ARG A 341 -17.70 17.21 3.13
C ARG A 341 -17.05 16.83 1.82
N TRP A 342 -17.86 16.38 0.88
CA TRP A 342 -17.41 16.14 -0.48
C TRP A 342 -16.80 17.42 -1.08
N PRO A 343 -15.68 17.33 -1.82
CA PRO A 343 -15.07 18.50 -2.43
C PRO A 343 -16.02 19.22 -3.39
N ASP A 344 -15.92 20.55 -3.46
CA ASP A 344 -16.68 21.32 -4.44
C ASP A 344 -16.25 21.01 -5.89
N ALA A 345 -16.97 21.58 -6.86
CA ALA A 345 -16.72 21.34 -8.29
C ALA A 345 -15.28 21.64 -8.73
N SER A 346 -14.59 22.59 -8.09
CA SER A 346 -13.21 22.94 -8.44
C SER A 346 -12.19 21.86 -8.05
N ARG A 347 -12.57 20.97 -7.11
CA ARG A 347 -11.71 19.89 -6.58
C ARG A 347 -12.27 18.49 -6.83
N ALA A 348 -13.51 18.36 -7.32
CA ALA A 348 -14.17 17.08 -7.54
C ALA A 348 -13.37 16.15 -8.47
N GLU A 349 -12.68 16.70 -9.48
CA GLU A 349 -11.82 15.95 -10.41
C GLU A 349 -10.58 15.32 -9.76
N ARG A 350 -10.21 15.74 -8.53
CA ARG A 350 -9.11 15.15 -7.75
C ARG A 350 -9.57 13.93 -6.94
N VAL A 351 -10.87 13.69 -6.82
CA VAL A 351 -11.40 12.59 -6.00
C VAL A 351 -11.11 11.25 -6.68
N ALA A 352 -10.53 10.32 -5.92
CA ALA A 352 -10.35 8.95 -6.38
C ALA A 352 -11.69 8.20 -6.39
N GLU A 353 -12.06 7.70 -7.57
CA GLU A 353 -13.16 6.74 -7.75
C GLU A 353 -12.80 5.40 -7.11
N ARG A 354 -13.80 4.69 -6.57
CA ARG A 354 -13.62 3.44 -5.83
C ARG A 354 -13.72 2.24 -6.76
N PHE A 355 -12.94 1.19 -6.49
CA PHE A 355 -12.92 -0.02 -7.32
C PHE A 355 -12.99 -1.29 -6.46
N GLY A 356 -13.90 -2.20 -6.82
CA GLY A 356 -14.09 -3.46 -6.12
C GLY A 356 -12.97 -4.46 -6.38
N ALA A 357 -13.13 -5.67 -5.84
CA ALA A 357 -12.06 -6.67 -5.83
C ALA A 357 -11.67 -7.19 -7.22
N THR A 358 -12.55 -7.02 -8.23
CA THR A 358 -12.31 -7.42 -9.62
C THR A 358 -12.01 -6.23 -10.54
N GLY A 359 -11.84 -5.03 -9.97
CA GLY A 359 -11.53 -3.80 -10.70
C GLY A 359 -12.76 -3.08 -11.25
N GLU A 360 -13.96 -3.50 -10.86
CA GLU A 360 -15.23 -2.88 -11.21
C GLU A 360 -15.44 -1.56 -10.45
N PRO A 361 -16.01 -0.51 -11.08
CA PRO A 361 -16.31 0.74 -10.37
C PRO A 361 -17.33 0.51 -9.26
N VAL A 362 -17.07 1.08 -8.08
CA VAL A 362 -18.00 1.13 -6.94
C VAL A 362 -18.53 2.55 -6.81
N GLN A 363 -19.85 2.68 -6.94
CA GLN A 363 -20.49 3.99 -6.91
C GLN A 363 -20.44 4.59 -5.51
N ALA A 364 -19.87 5.79 -5.39
CA ALA A 364 -19.92 6.60 -4.18
C ALA A 364 -20.74 7.86 -4.44
N ALA A 365 -21.75 8.13 -3.61
CA ALA A 365 -22.52 9.35 -3.71
C ALA A 365 -21.78 10.52 -3.02
N PRO A 366 -21.75 11.71 -3.64
CA PRO A 366 -21.31 12.92 -2.95
C PRO A 366 -22.11 13.14 -1.66
N HIS A 367 -21.43 13.46 -0.57
CA HIS A 367 -22.05 13.78 0.72
C HIS A 367 -21.83 15.25 1.08
N ARG A 368 -22.86 15.89 1.63
CA ARG A 368 -22.79 17.29 2.07
C ARG A 368 -22.58 17.40 3.59
N GLU A 369 -23.02 16.40 4.32
CA GLU A 369 -22.95 16.36 5.78
C GLU A 369 -21.73 15.59 6.26
N ALA A 370 -21.12 16.10 7.33
CA ALA A 370 -20.05 15.42 8.02
C ALA A 370 -20.58 14.15 8.70
N ASN A 371 -19.78 13.08 8.61
CA ASN A 371 -19.93 11.90 9.45
C ASN A 371 -18.63 11.72 10.22
N ALA A 372 -18.71 11.79 11.55
CA ALA A 372 -17.59 11.70 12.47
C ALA A 372 -16.82 10.38 12.40
N ALA A 373 -17.42 9.35 11.78
CA ALA A 373 -16.89 8.02 11.73
C ALA A 373 -16.39 7.58 10.35
N ALA A 374 -16.77 8.25 9.24
CA ALA A 374 -16.54 7.71 7.89
C ALA A 374 -16.30 8.71 6.74
N ASN A 375 -16.80 9.96 6.80
CA ASN A 375 -16.88 10.82 5.59
C ASN A 375 -15.62 11.67 5.32
N LEU A 376 -14.49 11.41 5.98
CA LEU A 376 -13.30 12.23 5.77
C LEU A 376 -12.71 11.99 4.38
N MET A 377 -12.51 13.08 3.65
CA MET A 377 -11.81 13.18 2.38
C MET A 377 -10.47 13.87 2.63
N THR A 378 -9.36 13.30 2.14
CA THR A 378 -8.00 13.82 2.40
C THR A 378 -7.01 13.38 1.32
N THR A 379 -5.85 14.02 1.24
CA THR A 379 -4.66 13.48 0.55
C THR A 379 -3.80 12.65 1.50
N ALA A 380 -2.88 11.84 0.97
CA ALA A 380 -1.91 11.12 1.79
C ALA A 380 -0.96 12.07 2.53
N GLU A 381 -0.58 13.18 1.90
CA GLU A 381 0.30 14.19 2.51
C GLU A 381 -0.37 14.84 3.74
N ASP A 382 -1.62 15.27 3.60
CA ASP A 382 -2.36 15.91 4.68
C ASP A 382 -2.57 14.98 5.88
N TYR A 383 -2.98 13.74 5.63
CA TYR A 383 -3.14 12.78 6.71
C TYR A 383 -1.77 12.39 7.32
N GLY A 384 -0.71 12.41 6.51
CA GLY A 384 0.67 12.27 6.98
C GLY A 384 1.06 13.40 7.94
N ARG A 385 0.73 14.65 7.61
CA ARG A 385 0.93 15.80 8.50
C ARG A 385 0.12 15.69 9.78
N PHE A 386 -1.13 15.23 9.70
CA PHE A 386 -1.96 14.95 10.88
C PHE A 386 -1.33 13.91 11.80
N LEU A 387 -0.89 12.78 11.25
CA LEU A 387 -0.26 11.72 12.03
C LEU A 387 1.04 12.22 12.70
N ALA A 388 1.86 12.98 11.97
CA ALA A 388 3.05 13.65 12.51
C ALA A 388 2.70 14.61 13.67
N TYR A 389 1.67 15.45 13.49
CA TYR A 389 1.16 16.37 14.50
C TYR A 389 0.69 15.63 15.76
N VAL A 390 -0.05 14.52 15.61
CA VAL A 390 -0.50 13.66 16.72
C VAL A 390 0.69 13.04 17.47
N MET A 391 1.68 12.49 16.75
CA MET A 391 2.88 11.90 17.38
C MET A 391 3.67 12.94 18.18
N GLY A 392 3.78 14.16 17.65
CA GLY A 392 4.34 15.33 18.32
C GLY A 392 3.51 15.84 19.51
N GLY A 393 2.39 15.20 19.83
CA GLY A 393 1.52 15.51 20.97
C GLY A 393 0.41 16.51 20.67
N ALA A 394 0.32 17.03 19.45
CA ALA A 394 -0.75 17.92 18.97
C ALA A 394 -1.00 19.14 19.87
N GLY A 395 0.00 19.59 20.64
CA GLY A 395 -0.13 20.65 21.63
C GLY A 395 -1.16 20.38 22.72
N LEU A 396 -1.47 19.11 23.02
CA LEU A 396 -2.32 18.73 24.15
C LEU A 396 -1.54 18.84 25.47
N SER A 397 -2.24 19.12 26.58
CA SER A 397 -1.65 18.99 27.91
C SER A 397 -1.06 17.58 28.14
N PRO A 398 0.02 17.44 28.94
CA PRO A 398 0.64 16.14 29.21
C PRO A 398 -0.34 15.09 29.75
N LYS A 399 -1.27 15.52 30.62
CA LYS A 399 -2.33 14.66 31.18
C LYS A 399 -3.26 14.13 30.10
N LEU A 400 -3.73 14.99 29.19
CA LEU A 400 -4.65 14.57 28.15
C LEU A 400 -3.95 13.74 27.07
N ARG A 401 -2.69 14.07 26.72
CA ARG A 401 -1.86 13.24 25.85
C ARG A 401 -1.66 11.84 26.41
N SER A 402 -1.35 11.73 27.71
CA SER A 402 -1.23 10.43 28.38
C SER A 402 -2.55 9.66 28.35
N ALA A 403 -3.68 10.32 28.57
CA ALA A 403 -4.99 9.68 28.50
C ALA A 403 -5.34 9.21 27.08
N MET A 404 -4.96 9.97 26.04
CA MET A 404 -5.19 9.61 24.64
C MET A 404 -4.48 8.30 24.26
N LEU A 405 -3.23 8.14 24.73
CA LEU A 405 -2.38 6.99 24.40
C LEU A 405 -2.54 5.80 25.36
N ALA A 406 -3.29 5.96 26.45
CA ALA A 406 -3.48 4.89 27.43
C ALA A 406 -4.34 3.74 26.85
N PRO A 407 -3.93 2.47 27.03
CA PRO A 407 -4.69 1.30 26.56
C PRO A 407 -5.97 1.15 27.40
N THR A 408 -7.04 1.80 26.98
CA THR A 408 -8.26 1.99 27.77
C THR A 408 -9.23 0.81 27.64
N SER A 409 -9.28 0.17 26.47
CA SER A 409 -10.11 -1.03 26.24
C SER A 409 -9.33 -2.09 25.48
N LYS A 410 -9.49 -3.37 25.86
CA LYS A 410 -8.88 -4.48 25.13
C LYS A 410 -9.72 -4.79 23.89
N LYS A 411 -9.15 -4.57 22.69
CA LYS A 411 -9.74 -5.02 21.42
C LYS A 411 -9.50 -6.51 21.25
N LYS A 412 -8.23 -6.91 21.31
CA LYS A 412 -7.77 -8.31 21.20
C LYS A 412 -6.38 -8.49 21.84
N PRO A 413 -5.82 -9.72 21.91
CA PRO A 413 -4.47 -9.91 22.45
C PRO A 413 -3.44 -9.00 21.76
N GLY A 414 -2.67 -8.26 22.55
CA GLY A 414 -1.63 -7.35 22.04
C GLY A 414 -2.14 -6.04 21.41
N ILE A 415 -3.46 -5.80 21.34
CA ILE A 415 -4.04 -4.56 20.79
C ILE A 415 -5.15 -4.04 21.72
N ALA A 416 -4.94 -2.84 22.21
CA ALA A 416 -5.93 -2.07 22.95
C ALA A 416 -6.48 -0.91 22.10
N PHE A 417 -7.41 -0.14 22.67
CA PHE A 417 -7.89 1.11 22.11
C PHE A 417 -7.72 2.23 23.14
N GLY A 418 -7.15 3.34 22.69
CA GLY A 418 -7.00 4.59 23.44
C GLY A 418 -8.15 5.54 23.11
N LEU A 419 -7.91 6.85 23.12
CA LEU A 419 -8.89 7.83 22.68
C LEU A 419 -8.67 8.13 21.19
N GLY A 420 -9.37 7.38 20.32
CA GLY A 420 -9.33 7.56 18.86
C GLY A 420 -8.31 6.71 18.10
N TRP A 421 -7.45 5.95 18.80
CA TRP A 421 -6.41 5.14 18.18
C TRP A 421 -6.38 3.72 18.74
N GLU A 422 -6.06 2.75 17.90
CA GLU A 422 -5.58 1.44 18.36
C GLU A 422 -4.19 1.63 18.97
N ILE A 423 -3.97 0.96 20.10
CA ILE A 423 -2.76 1.06 20.90
C ILE A 423 -2.09 -0.31 20.90
N PHE A 424 -0.86 -0.34 20.41
CA PHE A 424 0.01 -1.51 20.41
C PHE A 424 1.10 -1.26 21.47
N PRO A 425 0.89 -1.74 22.70
CA PRO A 425 1.90 -1.62 23.74
C PRO A 425 3.07 -2.56 23.47
N ASP A 426 4.27 -2.16 23.88
CA ASP A 426 5.46 -3.00 23.93
C ASP A 426 5.81 -3.70 22.61
N VAL A 427 5.74 -2.98 21.49
CA VAL A 427 6.22 -3.46 20.19
C VAL A 427 7.75 -3.37 20.17
N ALA A 428 8.43 -4.44 19.74
CA ALA A 428 9.88 -4.58 19.56
C ALA A 428 10.71 -3.80 20.60
N ALA A 429 10.89 -4.39 21.78
CA ALA A 429 11.64 -3.81 22.90
C ALA A 429 11.01 -2.54 23.53
N GLY A 430 9.68 -2.54 23.73
CA GLY A 430 9.00 -1.56 24.59
C GLY A 430 8.52 -0.29 23.88
N GLN A 431 8.52 -0.25 22.54
CA GLN A 431 7.99 0.90 21.81
C GLN A 431 6.46 0.87 21.77
N LEU A 432 5.84 2.04 21.90
CA LEU A 432 4.42 2.24 21.63
C LEU A 432 4.20 2.45 20.12
N ALA A 433 3.24 1.74 19.53
CA ALA A 433 2.69 2.09 18.23
C ALA A 433 1.20 2.47 18.34
N ILE A 434 0.79 3.43 17.52
CA ILE A 434 -0.62 3.82 17.33
C ILE A 434 -1.03 3.50 15.91
N GLN A 435 -2.23 2.97 15.73
CA GLN A 435 -2.77 2.61 14.42
C GLN A 435 -4.24 2.99 14.30
N HIS A 436 -4.69 3.24 13.08
CA HIS A 436 -6.09 3.07 12.73
C HIS A 436 -6.19 2.61 11.28
N THR A 437 -7.24 1.86 10.95
CA THR A 437 -7.55 1.45 9.57
C THR A 437 -8.84 2.10 9.08
N GLY A 438 -9.01 2.15 7.76
CA GLY A 438 -10.21 2.60 7.07
C GLY A 438 -10.55 1.63 5.95
N GLY A 439 -11.84 1.34 5.77
CA GLY A 439 -12.33 0.55 4.66
C GLY A 439 -13.82 0.75 4.49
N ASP A 440 -14.19 1.06 3.26
CA ASP A 440 -15.53 0.91 2.70
C ASP A 440 -15.39 0.03 1.45
N ASP A 441 -16.51 -0.30 0.80
CA ASP A 441 -16.50 -0.97 -0.50
C ASP A 441 -15.64 -0.19 -1.50
N GLY A 442 -14.64 -0.86 -2.05
CA GLY A 442 -13.77 -0.34 -3.09
C GLY A 442 -12.74 0.68 -2.65
N LEU A 443 -12.43 0.78 -1.35
CA LEU A 443 -11.29 1.55 -0.86
C LEU A 443 -10.71 0.96 0.42
N LYS A 444 -9.43 1.26 0.69
CA LYS A 444 -8.74 0.87 1.91
C LYS A 444 -7.74 1.93 2.34
N ALA A 445 -7.59 2.08 3.65
CA ALA A 445 -6.69 3.07 4.25
C ALA A 445 -6.05 2.56 5.55
N LEU A 446 -4.85 3.05 5.84
CA LEU A 446 -4.09 2.79 7.05
C LEU A 446 -3.34 4.04 7.49
N ALA A 447 -3.32 4.29 8.79
CA ALA A 447 -2.33 5.15 9.43
C ALA A 447 -1.65 4.39 10.57
N LEU A 448 -0.32 4.37 10.59
CA LEU A 448 0.50 3.73 11.62
C LEU A 448 1.62 4.67 12.04
N GLY A 449 1.78 4.92 13.33
CA GLY A 449 2.83 5.78 13.86
C GLY A 449 3.48 5.22 15.12
N PHE A 450 4.73 5.61 15.35
CA PHE A 450 5.54 5.29 16.52
C PHE A 450 5.87 6.59 17.26
N PRO A 451 5.04 7.05 18.22
CA PRO A 451 5.21 8.36 18.87
C PRO A 451 6.58 8.55 19.54
N GLY A 452 7.25 7.46 19.95
CA GLY A 452 8.58 7.53 20.57
C GLY A 452 9.70 7.94 19.61
N THR A 453 9.62 7.56 18.33
CA THR A 453 10.62 7.93 17.30
C THR A 453 10.12 9.00 16.34
N GLY A 454 8.80 9.22 16.30
CA GLY A 454 8.16 10.09 15.32
C GLY A 454 8.13 9.51 13.92
N ASP A 455 8.41 8.22 13.75
CA ASP A 455 8.26 7.54 12.45
C ASP A 455 6.83 7.06 12.24
N GLY A 456 6.38 7.03 10.99
CA GLY A 456 5.05 6.55 10.66
C GLY A 456 4.79 6.45 9.17
N VAL A 457 3.64 5.89 8.82
CA VAL A 457 3.20 5.74 7.43
C VAL A 457 1.70 5.93 7.34
N VAL A 458 1.27 6.55 6.25
CA VAL A 458 -0.12 6.56 5.78
C VAL A 458 -0.17 5.86 4.44
N ILE A 459 -1.14 4.96 4.25
CA ILE A 459 -1.38 4.25 2.99
C ILE A 459 -2.85 4.42 2.63
N LEU A 460 -3.15 4.99 1.47
CA LEU A 460 -4.50 5.18 0.95
C LEU A 460 -4.61 4.47 -0.40
N SER A 461 -5.72 3.78 -0.64
CA SER A 461 -5.99 3.12 -1.91
C SER A 461 -7.46 3.20 -2.25
N ASN A 462 -7.75 3.41 -3.53
CA ASN A 462 -9.10 3.41 -4.08
C ASN A 462 -9.50 2.02 -4.61
N SER A 463 -8.99 0.96 -4.01
CA SER A 463 -9.34 -0.41 -4.40
C SER A 463 -9.55 -1.31 -3.20
N GLU A 464 -10.48 -2.25 -3.34
CA GLU A 464 -10.78 -3.26 -2.32
C GLU A 464 -9.52 -4.06 -1.91
N ASN A 465 -8.66 -4.35 -2.89
CA ASN A 465 -7.41 -5.06 -2.72
C ASN A 465 -6.27 -4.20 -2.12
N GLY A 466 -6.51 -2.93 -1.78
CA GLY A 466 -5.48 -2.03 -1.25
C GLY A 466 -4.80 -2.52 0.03
N MET A 467 -5.50 -3.31 0.86
CA MET A 467 -4.93 -3.96 2.06
C MET A 467 -4.10 -5.21 1.76
N GLN A 468 -3.79 -5.54 0.52
CA GLN A 468 -2.84 -6.63 0.26
C GLN A 468 -1.40 -6.15 0.44
N LEU A 469 -1.12 -4.89 0.09
CA LEU A 469 0.23 -4.34 0.12
C LEU A 469 0.62 -3.73 1.47
N TRP A 470 -0.30 -3.46 2.39
CA TRP A 470 0.05 -2.80 3.66
C TRP A 470 0.93 -3.67 4.58
N ARG A 471 0.68 -4.98 4.70
CA ARG A 471 1.43 -5.91 5.57
C ARG A 471 2.92 -5.80 5.27
N LYS A 472 3.14 -5.76 3.97
CA LYS A 472 4.37 -5.73 3.24
C LYS A 472 5.05 -4.36 3.39
N VAL A 473 4.34 -3.27 3.07
CA VAL A 473 4.79 -1.89 3.28
C VAL A 473 5.24 -1.64 4.73
N VAL A 474 4.42 -2.07 5.70
CA VAL A 474 4.66 -1.85 7.13
C VAL A 474 5.83 -2.69 7.64
N THR A 475 5.88 -3.98 7.29
CA THR A 475 6.94 -4.89 7.76
C THR A 475 8.31 -4.42 7.34
N GLU A 476 8.46 -3.98 6.10
CA GLU A 476 9.77 -3.58 5.60
C GLU A 476 10.16 -2.17 6.00
N MET A 477 9.22 -1.21 5.95
CA MET A 477 9.51 0.17 6.34
C MET A 477 9.98 0.29 7.79
N PHE A 478 9.50 -0.61 8.66
CA PHE A 478 9.79 -0.55 10.08
C PHE A 478 10.48 -1.81 10.62
N GLY A 479 10.88 -2.77 9.78
CA GLY A 479 11.55 -4.00 10.20
C GLY A 479 10.76 -4.77 11.28
N ALA A 480 11.47 -5.22 12.32
CA ALA A 480 10.90 -6.06 13.39
C ALA A 480 9.66 -5.44 14.06
N ARG A 481 9.65 -4.12 14.33
CA ARG A 481 8.47 -3.46 14.93
C ARG A 481 7.28 -3.44 13.97
N GLY A 482 7.52 -3.26 12.67
CA GLY A 482 6.48 -3.35 11.64
C GLY A 482 5.90 -4.76 11.53
N ALA A 483 6.79 -5.76 11.47
CA ALA A 483 6.42 -7.17 11.42
C ALA A 483 5.53 -7.57 12.59
N GLU A 484 5.85 -7.12 13.80
CA GLU A 484 5.07 -7.40 14.99
C GLU A 484 3.69 -6.73 14.98
N VAL A 485 3.60 -5.46 14.55
CA VAL A 485 2.30 -4.79 14.37
C VAL A 485 1.42 -5.56 13.39
N VAL A 486 1.98 -5.99 12.26
CA VAL A 486 1.29 -6.80 11.26
C VAL A 486 0.83 -8.13 11.85
N ALA A 487 1.73 -8.86 12.52
CA ALA A 487 1.42 -10.15 13.12
C ALA A 487 0.28 -10.05 14.14
N ARG A 488 0.30 -9.03 15.03
CA ARG A 488 -0.78 -8.79 16.00
C ARG A 488 -2.11 -8.46 15.32
N ASN A 489 -2.11 -7.71 14.22
CA ASN A 489 -3.32 -7.44 13.45
C ASN A 489 -3.90 -8.70 12.80
N LEU A 490 -3.05 -9.62 12.35
CA LEU A 490 -3.47 -10.87 11.68
C LEU A 490 -3.76 -12.01 12.64
N ALA A 491 -3.34 -11.90 13.90
CA ALA A 491 -3.67 -12.87 14.92
C ALA A 491 -5.19 -13.05 15.00
N PRO A 492 -5.68 -14.31 15.02
CA PRO A 492 -7.10 -14.60 15.13
C PRO A 492 -7.68 -13.97 16.41
N GLU A 493 -8.95 -13.57 16.33
CA GLU A 493 -9.68 -13.20 17.54
C GLU A 493 -9.81 -14.46 18.43
N PRO A 494 -9.61 -14.33 19.75
CA PRO A 494 -9.62 -15.46 20.68
C PRO A 494 -11.00 -16.12 20.83
#